data_AF-A0A7W1ZB58-F1
#
_entry.id   AF-A0A7W1ZB58-F1
#
_cell.length_a   1.000
_cell.length_b   1.000
_cell.length_c   1.000
_cell.angle_alpha   90.00
_cell.angle_beta   90.00
_cell.angle_gamma   90.00
#
_symmetry.space_group_name_H-M   'P 1'
#
loop_
_entity.id
_entity.type
_entity.pdbx_description
1 polymer ?
#
loop_
_entity_poly.entity_id
_entity_poly.type
_entity_poly.pdbx_seq_one_letter_code
_entity_poly.pdbx_strand_id
1 'polypeptide(L)'
;MRAGSAGCTDLVWHCRARNVGFAVVARSKRQHSCGFSAVVVDVERWQPAVRQDGDERRGASVDELTDLVDLSDWPAETRLIVRREPLHSGPQHSLFPSLMFRHRGHYTSAAGAAVDLDVLICAHALT
;
A
#
# COMPACT_ATOMS: atom_id res chain seq x y z
N MET A 1 -15.49 -4.26 -3.20
CA MET A 1 -16.16 -3.10 -2.58
C MET A 1 -15.09 -2.08 -2.19
N ARG A 2 -15.21 -0.82 -2.63
CA ARG A 2 -14.29 0.29 -2.30
C ARG A 2 -14.80 1.00 -1.05
N ALA A 3 -13.92 1.26 -0.08
CA ALA A 3 -14.25 2.09 1.06
C ALA A 3 -13.08 3.03 1.39
N GLY A 4 -13.39 4.31 1.62
CA GLY A 4 -12.40 5.29 2.08
C GLY A 4 -12.05 5.05 3.55
N SER A 5 -10.79 5.24 3.95
CA SER A 5 -10.30 4.86 5.28
C SER A 5 -10.89 5.67 6.46
N ALA A 6 -11.74 6.68 6.21
CA ALA A 6 -12.44 7.40 7.26
C ALA A 6 -13.64 6.55 7.72
N GLY A 7 -13.49 5.84 8.85
CA GLY A 7 -14.55 5.01 9.43
C GLY A 7 -14.60 3.56 8.91
N CYS A 8 -13.56 3.08 8.24
CA CYS A 8 -13.54 1.77 7.58
C CYS A 8 -12.97 0.63 8.45
N THR A 9 -12.53 0.91 9.69
CA THR A 9 -12.07 -0.12 10.62
C THR A 9 -13.17 -1.17 10.84
N ASP A 10 -14.40 -0.75 11.09
CA ASP A 10 -15.51 -1.69 11.27
C ASP A 10 -15.73 -2.57 10.03
N LEU A 11 -15.63 -2.01 8.82
CA LEU A 11 -15.79 -2.79 7.60
C LEU A 11 -14.75 -3.92 7.51
N VAL A 12 -13.47 -3.62 7.74
CA VAL A 12 -12.42 -4.65 7.61
C VAL A 12 -12.55 -5.74 8.66
N TRP A 13 -13.01 -5.40 9.88
CA TRP A 13 -13.38 -6.38 10.89
C TRP A 13 -14.57 -7.24 10.47
N HIS A 14 -15.62 -6.66 9.88
CA HIS A 14 -16.78 -7.40 9.37
C HIS A 14 -16.44 -8.30 8.18
N CYS A 15 -15.53 -7.85 7.31
CA CYS A 15 -14.98 -8.66 6.23
C CYS A 15 -14.23 -9.87 6.79
N ARG A 16 -13.34 -9.65 7.77
CA ARG A 16 -12.59 -10.73 8.42
C ARG A 16 -13.52 -11.73 9.10
N ALA A 17 -14.52 -11.27 9.85
CA ALA A 17 -15.49 -12.13 10.52
C ALA A 17 -16.30 -13.02 9.54
N ARG A 18 -16.37 -12.65 8.26
CA ARG A 18 -17.06 -13.39 7.20
C ARG A 18 -16.10 -14.14 6.26
N ASN A 19 -14.81 -14.17 6.59
CA ASN A 19 -13.77 -14.73 5.73
C ASN A 19 -13.74 -14.11 4.32
N VAL A 20 -13.98 -12.79 4.24
CA VAL A 20 -13.95 -12.00 3.01
C VAL A 20 -12.68 -11.17 2.99
N GLY A 21 -11.92 -11.26 1.89
CA GLY A 21 -10.73 -10.43 1.67
C GLY A 21 -11.08 -8.95 1.51
N PHE A 22 -10.19 -8.06 1.96
CA PHE A 22 -10.34 -6.61 1.78
C PHE A 22 -9.06 -5.99 1.21
N ALA A 23 -9.21 -4.86 0.53
CA ALA A 23 -8.12 -3.95 0.19
C ALA A 23 -8.63 -2.51 0.32
N VAL A 24 -8.00 -1.71 1.19
CA VAL A 24 -8.39 -0.32 1.46
C VAL A 24 -7.19 0.61 1.34
N VAL A 25 -7.40 1.82 0.83
CA VAL A 25 -6.33 2.80 0.64
C VAL A 25 -5.76 3.21 2.00
N ALA A 26 -4.44 3.10 2.16
CA ALA A 26 -3.74 3.63 3.32
C ALA A 26 -3.72 5.15 3.25
N ARG A 27 -4.09 5.79 4.35
CA ARG A 27 -3.99 7.25 4.51
C ARG A 27 -3.02 7.53 5.64
N SER A 28 -2.25 8.61 5.47
CA SER A 28 -1.29 9.05 6.46
C SER A 28 -2.02 9.33 7.78
N LYS A 29 -1.79 8.48 8.78
CA LYS A 29 -2.00 8.77 10.19
C LYS A 29 -0.61 8.74 10.85
N ARG A 30 -0.44 9.45 11.97
CA ARG A 30 0.80 9.51 12.77
C ARG A 30 1.11 8.15 13.43
N GLN A 31 1.26 7.08 12.66
CA GLN A 31 1.56 5.72 13.12
C GLN A 31 2.87 5.20 12.51
N HIS A 32 3.75 6.10 12.10
CA HIS A 32 4.98 5.73 11.42
C HIS A 32 6.09 5.61 12.47
N SER A 33 6.70 4.44 12.55
CA SER A 33 7.82 4.16 13.44
C SER A 33 9.07 4.96 13.04
N CYS A 34 9.99 5.17 13.99
CA CYS A 34 11.21 5.99 13.80
C CYS A 34 12.15 5.44 12.69
N GLY A 35 12.05 4.16 12.31
CA GLY A 35 12.89 3.52 11.29
C GLY A 35 12.48 3.78 9.83
N PHE A 36 11.35 4.45 9.61
CA PHE A 36 10.73 4.56 8.29
C PHE A 36 11.62 5.27 7.23
N SER A 37 12.36 6.31 7.63
CA SER A 37 13.21 7.07 6.69
C SER A 37 14.36 6.26 6.11
N ALA A 38 14.88 5.27 6.85
CA ALA A 38 15.99 4.42 6.39
C ALA A 38 15.51 3.39 5.35
N VAL A 39 14.28 2.91 5.48
CA VAL A 39 13.74 1.86 4.59
C VAL A 39 13.20 2.44 3.27
N VAL A 40 12.68 3.68 3.27
CA VAL A 40 12.27 4.34 2.01
C VAL A 40 13.45 4.56 1.05
N VAL A 41 14.66 4.72 1.59
CA VAL A 41 15.88 4.93 0.79
C VAL A 41 16.60 3.63 0.44
N ASP A 42 16.25 2.51 1.08
CA ASP A 42 16.75 1.20 0.69
C ASP A 42 16.20 0.87 -0.70
N VAL A 43 17.09 0.67 -1.68
CA VAL A 43 16.70 0.38 -3.07
C VAL A 43 16.45 -1.11 -3.26
N GLU A 44 17.13 -1.98 -2.51
CA GLU A 44 17.12 -3.44 -2.69
C GLU A 44 15.79 -4.06 -2.27
N ARG A 45 15.06 -3.39 -1.36
CA ARG A 45 13.76 -3.83 -0.88
C ARG A 45 12.65 -3.77 -1.94
N TRP A 46 12.80 -2.91 -2.94
CA TRP A 46 11.73 -2.56 -3.87
C TRP A 46 11.80 -3.39 -5.14
N GLN A 47 10.69 -4.06 -5.45
CA GLN A 47 10.55 -4.86 -6.66
C GLN A 47 9.97 -4.00 -7.79
N PRO A 48 10.35 -4.23 -9.06
CA PRO A 48 9.72 -3.55 -10.19
C PRO A 48 8.19 -3.72 -10.15
N ALA A 49 7.46 -2.62 -10.27
CA ALA A 49 6.01 -2.70 -10.43
C ALA A 49 5.71 -3.24 -11.83
N VAL A 50 4.66 -4.05 -11.99
CA VAL A 50 4.23 -4.55 -13.29
C VAL A 50 2.84 -4.03 -13.64
N ARG A 51 2.54 -4.00 -14.93
CA ARG A 51 1.24 -3.67 -15.49
C ARG A 51 0.38 -4.93 -15.56
N GLN A 52 -0.90 -4.77 -15.90
CA GLN A 52 -1.82 -5.90 -16.06
C GLN A 52 -1.44 -6.87 -17.19
N ASP A 53 -0.71 -6.38 -18.19
CA ASP A 53 -0.17 -7.18 -19.29
C ASP A 53 1.12 -7.93 -18.91
N GLY A 54 1.63 -7.73 -17.69
CA GLY A 54 2.86 -8.35 -17.19
C GLY A 54 4.12 -7.53 -17.45
N ASP A 55 4.05 -6.44 -18.21
CA ASP A 55 5.21 -5.60 -18.49
C ASP A 55 5.59 -4.72 -17.30
N GLU A 56 6.88 -4.46 -17.14
CA GLU A 56 7.35 -3.55 -16.10
C GLU A 56 6.80 -2.12 -16.30
N ARG A 57 6.31 -1.55 -15.21
CA ARG A 57 5.93 -0.14 -15.13
C ARG A 57 7.16 0.68 -14.79
N ARG A 58 7.83 1.17 -15.84
CA ARG A 58 9.05 2.00 -15.72
C ARG A 58 8.94 3.09 -14.65
N GLY A 59 9.90 3.10 -13.73
CA GLY A 59 10.02 4.09 -12.65
C GLY A 59 9.11 3.82 -11.44
N ALA A 60 8.21 2.84 -11.52
CA ALA A 60 7.38 2.43 -10.41
C ALA A 60 7.94 1.14 -9.78
N SER A 61 7.86 1.05 -8.46
CA SER A 61 8.26 -0.14 -7.72
C SER A 61 7.37 -0.37 -6.52
N VAL A 62 7.26 -1.63 -6.11
CA VAL A 62 6.32 -2.13 -5.10
C VAL A 62 7.08 -2.86 -4.03
N ASP A 63 6.58 -2.74 -2.80
CA ASP A 63 7.11 -3.45 -1.66
C ASP A 63 6.03 -3.63 -0.58
N GLU A 64 6.23 -4.59 0.31
CA GLU A 64 5.41 -4.80 1.49
C GLU A 64 6.08 -4.17 2.72
N LEU A 65 5.46 -3.14 3.30
CA LEU A 65 6.00 -2.42 4.45
C LEU A 65 5.31 -2.80 5.78
N THR A 66 4.73 -4.01 5.86
CA THR A 66 3.94 -4.48 7.01
C THR A 66 4.72 -4.44 8.33
N ASP A 67 6.01 -4.75 8.29
CA ASP A 67 6.99 -4.69 9.37
C ASP A 67 7.32 -3.27 9.88
N LEU A 68 6.92 -2.23 9.16
CA LEU A 68 7.24 -0.82 9.51
C LEU A 68 6.09 -0.07 10.18
N VAL A 69 4.91 -0.68 10.24
CA VAL A 69 3.68 -0.05 10.74
C VAL A 69 3.09 -0.83 11.91
N ASP A 70 2.52 -0.10 12.87
CA ASP A 70 1.74 -0.72 13.93
C ASP A 70 0.34 -1.07 13.40
N LEU A 71 0.04 -2.36 13.36
CA LEU A 71 -1.24 -2.91 12.90
C LEU A 71 -2.09 -3.47 14.05
N SER A 72 -1.79 -3.11 15.30
CA SER A 72 -2.53 -3.60 16.47
C SER A 72 -4.02 -3.29 16.42
N ASP A 73 -4.41 -2.21 15.74
CA ASP A 73 -5.82 -1.80 15.53
C ASP A 73 -6.48 -2.44 14.29
N TRP A 74 -5.78 -3.36 13.61
CA TRP A 74 -6.25 -4.02 12.39
C TRP A 74 -6.51 -5.52 12.60
N PRO A 75 -7.36 -6.15 11.76
CA PRO A 75 -7.52 -7.59 11.77
C PRO A 75 -6.19 -8.32 11.59
N ALA A 76 -6.06 -9.50 12.21
CA ALA A 76 -4.91 -10.37 12.00
C ALA A 76 -4.65 -10.62 10.50
N GLU A 77 -3.37 -10.73 10.14
CA GLU A 77 -2.90 -10.92 8.75
C GLU A 77 -3.13 -9.71 7.83
N THR A 78 -3.46 -8.54 8.38
CA THR A 78 -3.44 -7.30 7.62
C THR A 78 -2.00 -6.99 7.19
N ARG A 79 -1.84 -6.64 5.92
CA ARG A 79 -0.56 -6.30 5.27
C ARG A 79 -0.62 -4.91 4.68
N LEU A 80 0.50 -4.21 4.60
CA LEU A 80 0.62 -2.92 3.93
C LEU A 80 1.45 -3.07 2.65
N ILE A 81 0.77 -3.02 1.50
CA ILE A 81 1.42 -3.03 0.18
C ILE A 81 1.57 -1.59 -0.29
N VAL A 82 2.78 -1.19 -0.68
CA VAL A 82 3.11 0.19 -1.06
C VAL A 82 3.76 0.20 -2.44
N ARG A 83 3.24 1.06 -3.31
CA ARG A 83 3.88 1.43 -4.56
C ARG A 83 4.50 2.82 -4.44
N ARG A 84 5.74 2.95 -4.88
CA ARG A 84 6.41 4.24 -5.10
C ARG A 84 6.50 4.54 -6.60
N GLU A 85 6.26 5.79 -6.97
CA GLU A 85 6.38 6.31 -8.33
C GLU A 85 7.15 7.64 -8.32
N PRO A 86 7.79 8.06 -9.42
CA PRO A 86 8.54 9.32 -9.44
C PRO A 86 7.62 10.49 -9.11
N LEU A 87 8.13 11.45 -8.34
CA LEU A 87 7.37 12.65 -8.01
C LEU A 87 7.19 13.50 -9.28
N HIS A 88 5.93 13.74 -9.65
CA HIS A 88 5.58 14.66 -10.73
C HIS A 88 5.38 16.10 -10.21
N SER A 89 5.41 17.09 -11.09
CA SER A 89 5.16 18.48 -10.70
C SER A 89 3.72 18.68 -10.19
N GLY A 90 3.58 19.45 -9.11
CA GLY A 90 2.29 19.83 -8.54
C GLY A 90 1.94 19.17 -7.19
N PRO A 91 0.85 19.63 -6.55
CA PRO A 91 0.41 19.13 -5.25
C PRO A 91 -0.09 17.69 -5.38
N GLN A 92 0.52 16.77 -4.62
CA GLN A 92 0.14 15.36 -4.59
C GLN A 92 0.06 14.86 -3.15
N HIS A 93 -0.97 14.08 -2.84
CA HIS A 93 -1.02 13.34 -1.58
C HIS A 93 -0.11 12.11 -1.70
N SER A 94 0.87 12.02 -0.81
CA SER A 94 1.76 10.88 -0.62
C SER A 94 1.47 10.25 0.74
N LEU A 95 1.51 8.93 0.83
CA LEU A 95 1.41 8.21 2.09
C LEU A 95 2.57 8.59 3.02
N PHE A 96 3.75 8.80 2.43
CA PHE A 96 4.99 9.08 3.13
C PHE A 96 5.70 10.32 2.58
N PRO A 97 6.35 11.13 3.42
CA PRO A 97 7.21 12.21 2.97
C PRO A 97 8.40 11.66 2.16
N SER A 98 8.63 12.21 0.98
CA SER A 98 9.82 11.93 0.16
C SER A 98 10.02 13.02 -0.87
N LEU A 99 11.28 13.30 -1.19
CA LEU A 99 11.66 14.28 -2.22
C LEU A 99 11.68 13.67 -3.62
N MET A 100 11.79 12.35 -3.74
CA MET A 100 12.01 11.65 -5.01
C MET A 100 10.77 10.90 -5.48
N PHE A 101 10.01 10.33 -4.54
CA PHE A 101 8.94 9.41 -4.85
C PHE A 101 7.63 9.79 -4.18
N ARG A 102 6.54 9.62 -4.91
CA ARG A 102 5.20 9.57 -4.34
C ARG A 102 4.90 8.14 -3.91
N HIS A 103 4.49 7.98 -2.67
CA HIS A 103 4.10 6.69 -2.11
C HIS A 103 2.58 6.56 -2.07
N ARG A 104 2.06 5.44 -2.56
CA ARG A 104 0.65 5.04 -2.43
C ARG A 104 0.62 3.66 -1.80
N GLY A 105 -0.19 3.48 -0.76
CA GLY A 105 -0.28 2.20 -0.07
C GLY A 105 -1.71 1.73 0.11
N HIS A 106 -1.85 0.43 0.34
CA HIS A 106 -3.11 -0.24 0.59
C HIS A 106 -2.95 -1.25 1.72
N TYR A 107 -3.88 -1.23 2.68
CA TYR A 107 -4.02 -2.30 3.65
C TYR A 107 -4.84 -3.42 3.04
N THR A 108 -4.37 -4.66 3.15
CA THR A 108 -5.02 -5.83 2.54
C THR A 108 -4.88 -7.06 3.42
N SER A 109 -5.88 -7.95 3.40
CA SER A 109 -5.78 -9.29 3.98
C SER A 109 -5.45 -10.37 2.94
N ALA A 110 -5.23 -9.99 1.69
CA ALA A 110 -4.92 -10.93 0.62
C ALA A 110 -3.51 -11.52 0.76
N ALA A 111 -3.40 -12.83 0.53
CA ALA A 111 -2.13 -13.53 0.37
C ALA A 111 -1.55 -13.31 -1.03
N GLY A 112 -0.26 -13.64 -1.21
CA GLY A 112 0.45 -13.51 -2.48
C GLY A 112 1.58 -12.49 -2.45
N ALA A 113 2.34 -12.41 -3.53
CA ALA A 113 3.46 -11.49 -3.67
C ALA A 113 2.98 -10.04 -3.77
N ALA A 114 3.78 -9.10 -3.27
CA ALA A 114 3.42 -7.68 -3.25
C ALA A 114 3.16 -7.13 -4.66
N VAL A 115 3.93 -7.57 -5.66
CA VAL A 115 3.77 -7.18 -7.07
C VAL A 115 2.42 -7.61 -7.62
N ASP A 116 2.01 -8.87 -7.41
CA ASP A 116 0.70 -9.37 -7.86
C ASP A 116 -0.45 -8.61 -7.21
N LEU A 117 -0.31 -8.31 -5.91
CA LEU A 117 -1.29 -7.52 -5.17
C LEU A 117 -1.37 -6.07 -5.67
N ASP A 118 -0.25 -5.43 -6.02
CA ASP A 118 -0.28 -4.09 -6.63
C ASP A 118 -1.02 -4.08 -7.97
N VAL A 119 -0.78 -5.09 -8.82
CA VAL A 119 -1.52 -5.24 -10.09
C VAL A 119 -3.01 -5.33 -9.85
N LEU A 120 -3.43 -6.24 -8.95
CA LEU A 120 -4.83 -6.46 -8.62
C LEU A 120 -5.48 -5.20 -8.03
N ILE A 121 -4.78 -4.49 -7.15
CA ILE A 121 -5.30 -3.30 -6.50
C ILE A 121 -5.39 -2.14 -7.50
N CYS A 122 -4.38 -1.96 -8.36
CA CYS A 122 -4.36 -0.93 -9.37
C CYS A 122 -5.41 -1.14 -10.47
N ALA A 123 -5.67 -2.39 -10.84
CA ALA A 123 -6.75 -2.78 -11.76
C ALA A 123 -8.11 -2.22 -11.32
N HIS A 124 -8.35 -2.13 -10.02
CA HIS A 124 -9.61 -1.72 -9.43
C HIS A 124 -9.57 -0.29 -8.84
N ALA A 125 -8.46 0.44 -9.04
CA ALA A 125 -8.24 1.80 -8.52
C ALA A 125 -8.57 2.92 -9.52
N LEU A 126 -8.94 2.60 -10.76
CA LEU A 126 -9.29 3.56 -11.82
C LEU A 126 -10.82 3.71 -11.96
N THR A 127 -11.41 4.52 -11.08
CA THR A 127 -12.67 5.28 -11.31
C THR A 127 -12.60 6.58 -10.53
#